data_AF-A0A3M2M5U2-F1
#
_entry.id   AF-A0A3M2M5U2-F1
#
_cell.length_a   1.000
_cell.length_b   1.000
_cell.length_c   1.000
_cell.angle_alpha   90.00
_cell.angle_beta   90.00
_cell.angle_gamma   90.00
#
_symmetry.space_group_name_H-M   'P 1'
#
loop_
_entity.id
_entity.type
_entity.pdbx_description
1 polymer ?
#
loop_
_entity_poly.entity_id
_entity_poly.type
_entity_poly.pdbx_seq_one_letter_code
_entity_poly.pdbx_strand_id
1 'polypeptide(L)'
;MEQLRSAERAPDHGHGALGRVAHSVVAENLVSSPGVAAPLGEAPSPGEPAIFFCYNTLPDPPFPMAGHIRLGVAPGAFAASGGDLLPFLEAAAGSLRAQPVPPPSSFDESYHRLQRMLRIDAVALCTRAHFVRTQGSPAAGALAANLAEGRLRPGDLDASPAAEARTSAWLVDRRDVALLATAPEGATEAGITVSAFERDGLIERLAGLLDAQYTWTAKAFGL
;
A
#
# COMPACT_ATOMS: atom_id res chain seq x y z
N MET A 1 -14.08 -0.75 -12.92
CA MET A 1 -14.47 -1.11 -11.54
C MET A 1 -13.41 -2.04 -11.00
N GLU A 2 -12.63 -1.59 -10.02
CA GLU A 2 -11.60 -2.42 -9.40
C GLU A 2 -12.27 -3.58 -8.65
N GLN A 3 -11.70 -4.79 -8.74
CA GLN A 3 -12.27 -6.00 -8.15
C GLN A 3 -11.55 -6.34 -6.85
N LEU A 4 -12.31 -6.78 -5.84
CA LEU A 4 -11.74 -7.34 -4.62
C LEU A 4 -10.89 -8.58 -4.96
N ARG A 5 -9.62 -8.55 -4.56
CA ARG A 5 -8.68 -9.66 -4.70
C ARG A 5 -8.63 -10.45 -3.40
N SER A 6 -8.74 -11.77 -3.50
CA SER A 6 -8.56 -12.67 -2.35
C SER A 6 -7.07 -12.92 -2.09
N ALA A 7 -6.67 -12.85 -0.82
CA ALA A 7 -5.32 -13.16 -0.37
C ALA A 7 -5.22 -14.52 0.33
N GLU A 8 -6.30 -15.31 0.39
CA GLU A 8 -6.38 -16.54 1.21
C GLU A 8 -5.32 -17.60 0.86
N ARG A 9 -4.87 -17.61 -0.40
CA ARG A 9 -3.83 -18.55 -0.87
C ARG A 9 -2.41 -18.01 -0.79
N ALA A 10 -2.24 -16.74 -0.42
CA ALA A 10 -0.92 -16.15 -0.26
C ALA A 10 -0.22 -16.68 1.00
N PRO A 11 1.12 -16.80 1.01
CA PRO A 11 1.87 -17.07 2.22
C PRO A 11 1.65 -15.97 3.26
N ASP A 12 1.56 -16.34 4.55
CA ASP A 12 1.32 -15.39 5.64
C ASP A 12 2.59 -14.82 6.27
N HIS A 13 3.74 -15.42 5.99
CA HIS A 13 5.06 -15.06 6.54
C HIS A 13 5.09 -14.96 8.07
N GLY A 14 4.25 -15.73 8.77
CA GLY A 14 4.13 -15.67 10.23
C GLY A 14 3.37 -14.44 10.75
N HIS A 15 2.77 -13.63 9.87
CA HIS A 15 2.00 -12.42 10.22
C HIS A 15 0.49 -12.57 9.97
N GLY A 16 0.00 -13.81 9.82
CA GLY A 16 -1.42 -14.12 9.65
C GLY A 16 -2.06 -13.45 8.42
N ALA A 17 -3.33 -13.07 8.54
CA ALA A 17 -4.09 -12.50 7.43
C ALA A 17 -3.49 -11.19 6.88
N LEU A 18 -2.93 -10.33 7.75
CA LEU A 18 -2.25 -9.12 7.31
C LEU A 18 -1.00 -9.45 6.46
N GLY A 19 -0.23 -10.46 6.85
CA GLY A 19 0.92 -10.94 6.07
C GLY A 19 0.52 -11.50 4.70
N ARG A 20 -0.60 -12.24 4.63
CA ARG A 20 -1.16 -12.72 3.35
C ARG A 20 -1.52 -11.58 2.42
N VAL A 21 -2.19 -10.55 2.94
CA VAL A 21 -2.55 -9.37 2.15
C VAL A 21 -1.29 -8.60 1.73
N ALA A 22 -0.32 -8.42 2.62
CA ALA A 22 0.96 -7.76 2.30
C ALA A 22 1.67 -8.45 1.13
N HIS A 23 1.75 -9.78 1.16
CA HIS A 23 2.30 -10.57 0.06
C HIS A 23 1.49 -10.38 -1.23
N SER A 24 0.16 -10.51 -1.15
CA SER A 24 -0.71 -10.41 -2.32
C SER A 24 -0.68 -9.02 -2.98
N VAL A 25 -0.58 -7.94 -2.19
CA VAL A 25 -0.41 -6.57 -2.71
C VAL A 25 0.89 -6.45 -3.49
N VAL A 26 2.02 -6.93 -2.96
CA VAL A 26 3.29 -6.91 -3.69
C VAL A 26 3.21 -7.77 -4.94
N ALA A 27 2.64 -8.98 -4.84
CA ALA A 27 2.48 -9.91 -5.97
C ALA A 27 1.71 -9.30 -7.15
N GLU A 28 0.60 -8.60 -6.89
CA GLU A 28 -0.19 -7.92 -7.94
C GLU A 28 0.58 -6.76 -8.59
N ASN A 29 1.56 -6.18 -7.88
CA ASN A 29 2.35 -5.04 -8.33
C ASN A 29 3.80 -5.41 -8.69
N LEU A 30 4.11 -6.71 -8.80
CA LEU A 30 5.36 -7.14 -9.40
C LEU A 30 5.35 -6.69 -10.86
N VAL A 31 6.26 -5.78 -11.20
CA VAL A 31 6.49 -5.40 -12.58
C VAL A 31 6.99 -6.65 -13.29
N SER A 32 6.14 -7.23 -14.15
CA SER A 32 6.57 -8.27 -15.07
C SER A 32 7.71 -7.68 -15.89
N SER A 33 8.83 -8.41 -15.96
CA SER A 33 10.11 -8.03 -16.57
C SER A 33 9.99 -7.10 -17.79
N PRO A 34 10.98 -6.21 -18.04
CA PRO A 34 11.02 -5.40 -19.26
C PRO A 34 10.89 -6.28 -20.49
N GLY A 35 9.74 -6.19 -21.19
CA GLY A 35 9.43 -7.01 -22.36
C GLY A 35 8.00 -7.57 -22.42
N VAL A 36 7.24 -7.55 -21.31
CA VAL A 36 5.81 -7.90 -21.34
C VAL A 36 5.00 -6.61 -21.39
N ALA A 37 4.47 -6.28 -22.57
CA ALA A 37 3.54 -5.16 -22.71
C ALA A 37 2.35 -5.36 -21.77
N ALA A 38 2.11 -4.40 -20.89
CA ALA A 38 0.94 -4.41 -20.03
C ALA A 38 -0.33 -4.53 -20.91
N PRO A 39 -1.30 -5.38 -20.53
CA PRO A 39 -2.54 -5.50 -21.29
C PRO A 39 -3.20 -4.13 -21.39
N LEU A 40 -3.67 -3.81 -22.60
CA LEU A 40 -4.29 -2.54 -22.99
C LEU A 40 -5.33 -2.09 -21.96
N GLY A 41 -5.03 -0.97 -21.29
CA GLY A 41 -5.92 -0.31 -20.34
C GLY A 41 -5.16 0.21 -19.12
N GLU A 42 -4.55 1.39 -19.27
CA GLU A 42 -4.02 2.22 -18.17
C GLU A 42 -3.17 1.44 -17.15
N ALA A 43 -2.03 0.90 -17.59
CA ALA A 43 -0.97 0.59 -16.64
C ALA A 43 -0.54 1.91 -15.98
N PRO A 44 -0.48 1.99 -14.63
CA PRO A 44 0.05 3.17 -13.96
C PRO A 44 1.44 3.48 -14.53
N SER A 45 1.76 4.76 -14.63
CA SER A 45 3.11 5.19 -14.97
C SER A 45 4.12 4.42 -14.09
N PRO A 46 5.20 3.85 -14.65
CA PRO A 46 6.17 3.11 -13.87
C PRO A 46 6.65 3.96 -12.70
N GLY A 47 6.32 3.54 -11.47
CA GLY A 47 6.70 4.24 -10.23
C GLY A 47 5.61 5.05 -9.53
N GLU A 48 4.38 5.13 -10.06
CA GLU A 48 3.30 5.75 -9.30
C GLU A 48 2.86 4.88 -8.11
N PRO A 49 2.72 5.46 -6.90
CA PRO A 49 2.24 4.73 -5.75
C PRO A 49 0.78 4.30 -5.92
N ALA A 50 0.51 3.06 -5.55
CA ALA A 50 -0.83 2.49 -5.47
C ALA A 50 -1.25 2.31 -4.01
N ILE A 51 -2.46 2.75 -3.67
CA ILE A 51 -3.06 2.57 -2.35
C ILE A 51 -4.06 1.43 -2.43
N PHE A 52 -4.14 0.61 -1.38
CA PHE A 52 -5.09 -0.50 -1.28
C PHE A 52 -5.81 -0.46 0.06
N PHE A 53 -7.12 -0.68 0.06
CA PHE A 53 -7.85 -1.03 1.27
C PHE A 53 -7.85 -2.54 1.46
N CYS A 54 -7.54 -2.95 2.68
CA CYS A 54 -7.35 -4.34 3.04
C CYS A 54 -8.46 -4.76 3.99
N TYR A 55 -9.06 -5.91 3.71
CA TYR A 55 -10.25 -6.40 4.39
C TYR A 55 -9.93 -7.62 5.23
N ASN A 56 -10.60 -7.74 6.38
CA ASN A 56 -10.60 -8.95 7.20
C ASN A 56 -9.21 -9.42 7.62
N THR A 57 -8.31 -8.47 7.94
CA THR A 57 -6.91 -8.77 8.33
C THR A 57 -6.73 -8.94 9.84
N LEU A 58 -7.67 -8.47 10.66
CA LEU A 58 -7.62 -8.67 12.11
C LEU A 58 -8.12 -10.06 12.53
N PRO A 59 -7.73 -10.55 13.72
CA PRO A 59 -8.39 -11.68 14.36
C PRO A 59 -9.92 -11.53 14.42
N ASP A 60 -10.63 -12.64 14.29
CA ASP A 60 -12.10 -12.73 14.26
C ASP A 60 -12.74 -11.84 13.18
N PRO A 61 -12.45 -12.08 11.89
CA PRO A 61 -13.05 -11.32 10.83
C PRO A 61 -14.54 -11.68 10.69
N PRO A 62 -15.41 -10.72 10.33
CA PRO A 62 -16.82 -10.99 10.07
C PRO A 62 -17.05 -11.90 8.85
N PHE A 63 -16.05 -12.02 7.98
CA PHE A 63 -16.02 -12.94 6.85
C PHE A 63 -14.62 -13.55 6.70
N PRO A 64 -14.49 -14.87 6.49
CA PRO A 64 -13.20 -15.58 6.55
C PRO A 64 -12.33 -15.41 5.29
N MET A 65 -12.44 -14.27 4.60
CA MET A 65 -11.64 -13.98 3.42
C MET A 65 -10.91 -12.66 3.61
N ALA A 66 -9.61 -12.76 3.83
CA ALA A 66 -8.70 -11.65 3.72
C ALA A 66 -8.51 -11.29 2.23
N GLY A 67 -8.46 -9.99 1.96
CA GLY A 67 -8.35 -9.51 0.60
C GLY A 67 -8.04 -8.03 0.55
N HIS A 68 -7.89 -7.52 -0.66
CA HIS A 68 -7.62 -6.11 -0.88
C HIS A 68 -8.28 -5.61 -2.16
N ILE A 69 -8.58 -4.32 -2.17
CA ILE A 69 -9.01 -3.59 -3.35
C ILE A 69 -8.08 -2.41 -3.51
N ARG A 70 -7.63 -2.16 -4.74
CA ARG A 70 -6.96 -0.91 -5.06
C ARG A 70 -7.93 0.25 -4.81
N LEU A 71 -7.38 1.38 -4.38
CA LEU A 71 -8.11 2.64 -4.30
C LEU A 71 -7.90 3.38 -5.61
N GLY A 72 -8.99 3.68 -6.30
CA GLY A 72 -8.99 4.59 -7.44
C GLY A 72 -8.57 5.99 -7.03
N VAL A 73 -7.30 6.32 -7.20
CA VAL A 73 -6.77 7.67 -7.02
C VAL A 73 -6.84 8.41 -8.35
N ALA A 74 -7.19 9.70 -8.32
CA ALA A 74 -7.28 10.50 -9.54
C ALA A 74 -5.94 10.51 -10.31
N PRO A 75 -5.95 10.34 -11.64
CA PRO A 75 -4.73 10.42 -12.44
C PRO A 75 -3.94 11.70 -12.16
N GLY A 76 -2.63 11.58 -11.98
CA GLY A 76 -1.75 12.71 -11.67
C GLY A 76 -1.81 13.23 -10.23
N ALA A 77 -2.60 12.65 -9.33
CA ALA A 77 -2.66 13.07 -7.92
C ALA A 77 -1.28 12.98 -7.22
N PHE A 78 -0.47 11.98 -7.55
CA PHE A 78 0.89 11.87 -7.02
C PHE A 78 1.78 13.01 -7.51
N ALA A 79 1.73 13.32 -8.82
CA ALA A 79 2.46 14.45 -9.39
C ALA A 79 1.99 15.80 -8.80
N ALA A 80 0.68 15.97 -8.58
CA ALA A 80 0.10 17.14 -7.92
C ALA A 80 0.56 17.28 -6.46
N SER A 81 1.00 16.19 -5.84
CA SER A 81 1.61 16.15 -4.51
C SER A 81 3.13 16.39 -4.54
N GLY A 82 3.66 16.84 -5.67
CA GLY A 82 5.09 17.07 -5.87
C GLY A 82 5.92 15.79 -6.02
N GLY A 83 5.29 14.63 -6.20
CA GLY A 83 5.99 13.34 -6.21
C GLY A 83 6.45 12.88 -4.83
N ASP A 84 5.85 13.38 -3.75
CA ASP A 84 6.14 12.98 -2.37
C ASP A 84 4.99 12.13 -1.80
N LEU A 85 5.34 11.02 -1.16
CA LEU A 85 4.39 10.07 -0.58
C LEU A 85 3.62 10.65 0.60
N LEU A 86 4.22 11.52 1.43
CA LEU A 86 3.55 12.03 2.62
C LEU A 86 2.42 13.01 2.25
N PRO A 87 2.66 14.07 1.45
CA PRO A 87 1.58 14.94 0.97
C PRO A 87 0.55 14.18 0.14
N PHE A 88 0.96 13.15 -0.61
CA PHE A 88 0.04 12.31 -1.37
C PHE A 88 -0.94 11.56 -0.48
N LEU A 89 -0.46 10.90 0.58
CA LEU A 89 -1.33 10.23 1.55
C LEU A 89 -2.20 11.20 2.33
N GLU A 90 -1.66 12.38 2.69
CA GLU A 90 -2.42 13.43 3.37
C GLU A 90 -3.55 13.96 2.47
N ALA A 91 -3.29 14.18 1.19
CA ALA A 91 -4.29 14.57 0.19
C ALA A 91 -5.36 13.48 0.01
N ALA A 92 -4.96 12.20 -0.06
CA ALA A 92 -5.89 11.08 -0.13
C ALA A 92 -6.81 11.01 1.10
N ALA A 93 -6.24 11.14 2.30
CA ALA A 93 -7.00 11.15 3.55
C ALA A 93 -7.94 12.37 3.64
N GLY A 94 -7.45 13.55 3.23
CA GLY A 94 -8.25 14.77 3.13
C GLY A 94 -9.44 14.61 2.18
N SER A 95 -9.21 14.01 1.01
CA SER A 95 -10.26 13.70 0.04
C SER A 95 -11.35 12.80 0.64
N LEU A 96 -10.99 11.69 1.29
CA LEU A 96 -11.96 10.81 1.95
C LEU A 96 -12.77 11.54 3.02
N ARG A 97 -12.12 12.38 3.85
CA ARG A 97 -12.81 13.17 4.89
C ARG A 97 -13.78 14.18 4.29
N ALA A 98 -13.49 14.70 3.09
CA ALA A 98 -14.33 15.65 2.39
C ALA A 98 -15.47 15.00 1.59
N GLN A 99 -15.46 13.67 1.41
CA GLN A 99 -16.53 12.99 0.68
C GLN A 99 -17.87 13.14 1.42
N PRO A 100 -18.95 13.50 0.71
CA PRO A 100 -20.26 13.59 1.32
C PRO A 100 -20.69 12.21 1.85
N VAL A 101 -21.30 12.19 3.03
CA VAL A 101 -21.90 10.97 3.57
C VAL A 101 -23.27 10.81 2.91
N PRO A 102 -23.54 9.67 2.25
CA PRO A 102 -24.86 9.42 1.65
C PRO A 102 -25.96 9.43 2.73
N PRO A 103 -27.19 9.88 2.41
CA PRO A 103 -28.30 9.79 3.35
C PRO A 103 -28.59 8.32 3.75
N PRO A 104 -29.20 8.07 4.91
CA PRO A 104 -29.42 6.70 5.42
C PRO A 104 -30.20 5.77 4.48
N SER A 105 -31.02 6.33 3.58
CA SER A 105 -31.81 5.57 2.60
C SER A 105 -31.07 5.30 1.29
N SER A 106 -29.80 5.69 1.17
CA SER A 106 -29.00 5.50 -0.06
C SER A 106 -28.62 4.06 -0.30
N PHE A 107 -28.64 3.21 0.73
CA PHE A 107 -28.23 1.83 0.66
C PHE A 107 -29.35 0.92 1.15
N ASP A 108 -29.55 -0.21 0.47
CA ASP A 108 -30.46 -1.24 0.94
C ASP A 108 -29.82 -2.14 2.00
N GLU A 109 -30.61 -2.99 2.62
CA GLU A 109 -30.15 -3.94 3.65
C GLU A 109 -29.06 -4.90 3.14
N SER A 110 -29.06 -5.22 1.84
CA SER A 110 -28.04 -6.09 1.24
C SER A 110 -26.69 -5.40 1.25
N TYR A 111 -26.63 -4.11 0.93
CA TYR A 111 -25.42 -3.30 1.04
C TYR A 111 -24.94 -3.16 2.48
N HIS A 112 -25.83 -2.88 3.44
CA HIS A 112 -25.45 -2.84 4.86
C HIS A 112 -24.91 -4.19 5.36
N ARG A 113 -25.47 -5.31 4.89
CA ARG A 113 -24.95 -6.64 5.20
C ARG A 113 -23.56 -6.86 4.60
N LEU A 114 -23.38 -6.49 3.33
CA LEU A 114 -22.09 -6.62 2.65
C LEU A 114 -20.99 -5.80 3.35
N GLN A 115 -21.29 -4.57 3.75
CA GLN A 115 -20.34 -3.71 4.47
C GLN A 115 -19.96 -4.27 5.85
N ARG A 116 -20.90 -4.88 6.57
CA ARG A 116 -20.60 -5.60 7.82
C ARG A 116 -19.66 -6.80 7.59
N MET A 117 -19.73 -7.43 6.42
CA MET A 117 -18.85 -8.55 6.05
C MET A 117 -17.49 -8.10 5.49
N LEU A 118 -17.43 -6.94 4.84
CA LEU A 118 -16.22 -6.37 4.25
C LEU A 118 -15.65 -5.28 5.15
N ARG A 119 -15.10 -5.71 6.29
CA ARG A 119 -14.49 -4.79 7.24
C ARG A 119 -13.11 -4.37 6.77
N ILE A 120 -12.97 -3.09 6.41
CA ILE A 120 -11.66 -2.49 6.14
C ILE A 120 -10.89 -2.47 7.46
N ASP A 121 -9.83 -3.25 7.51
CA ASP A 121 -9.04 -3.50 8.70
C ASP A 121 -7.60 -2.99 8.56
N ALA A 122 -7.14 -2.78 7.33
CA ALA A 122 -5.81 -2.26 7.05
C ALA A 122 -5.81 -1.43 5.76
N VAL A 123 -4.72 -0.69 5.57
CA VAL A 123 -4.39 0.00 4.32
C VAL A 123 -2.97 -0.35 3.92
N ALA A 124 -2.72 -0.44 2.62
CA ALA A 124 -1.40 -0.64 2.06
C ALA A 124 -1.05 0.48 1.07
N LEU A 125 0.22 0.88 1.06
CA LEU A 125 0.83 1.69 0.02
C LEU A 125 1.88 0.85 -0.68
N CYS A 126 1.71 0.59 -1.98
CA CYS A 126 2.67 -0.12 -2.79
C CYS A 126 3.32 0.82 -3.81
N THR A 127 4.64 0.82 -3.91
CA THR A 127 5.38 1.55 -4.94
C THR A 127 6.74 0.93 -5.21
N ARG A 128 7.41 1.38 -6.29
CA ARG A 128 8.83 1.12 -6.49
C ARG A 128 9.63 1.97 -5.51
N ALA A 129 10.55 1.34 -4.80
CA ALA A 129 11.45 2.01 -3.87
C ALA A 129 12.88 1.48 -4.03
N HIS A 130 13.85 2.22 -3.48
CA HIS A 130 15.24 1.80 -3.45
C HIS A 130 15.62 1.39 -2.04
N PHE A 131 16.22 0.21 -1.92
CA PHE A 131 16.77 -0.31 -0.68
C PHE A 131 18.27 -0.07 -0.63
N VAL A 132 18.71 0.66 0.39
CA VAL A 132 20.12 0.98 0.62
C VAL A 132 20.57 0.29 1.91
N ARG A 133 21.36 -0.78 1.79
CA ARG A 133 21.95 -1.48 2.94
C ARG A 133 23.30 -0.87 3.29
N THR A 134 23.34 -0.04 4.33
CA THR A 134 24.56 0.70 4.72
C THR A 134 25.64 -0.21 5.33
N GLN A 135 25.25 -1.32 5.96
CA GLN A 135 26.20 -2.26 6.56
C GLN A 135 27.08 -2.91 5.49
N GLY A 136 28.40 -2.75 5.62
CA GLY A 136 29.39 -3.39 4.74
C GLY A 136 29.55 -2.76 3.35
N SER A 137 28.89 -1.62 3.08
CA SER A 137 29.00 -0.93 1.79
C SER A 137 29.27 0.57 1.99
N PRO A 138 30.53 1.03 1.79
CA PRO A 138 30.87 2.46 1.85
C PRO A 138 30.04 3.31 0.87
N ALA A 139 29.72 2.76 -0.31
CA ALA A 139 28.88 3.42 -1.30
C ALA A 139 27.43 3.61 -0.80
N ALA A 140 26.86 2.59 -0.16
CA ALA A 140 25.54 2.69 0.47
C ALA A 140 25.55 3.70 1.65
N GLY A 141 26.62 3.71 2.45
CA GLY A 141 26.81 4.69 3.51
C GLY A 141 26.86 6.12 2.97
N ALA A 142 27.57 6.36 1.87
CA ALA A 142 27.63 7.66 1.22
C ALA A 142 26.24 8.10 0.67
N LEU A 143 25.48 7.18 0.06
CA LEU A 143 24.12 7.47 -0.38
C LEU A 143 23.20 7.86 0.80
N ALA A 144 23.26 7.13 1.90
CA ALA A 144 22.46 7.43 3.09
C ALA A 144 22.84 8.79 3.70
N ALA A 145 24.14 9.12 3.74
CA ALA A 145 24.60 10.43 4.20
C ALA A 145 24.11 11.56 3.28
N ASN A 146 24.23 11.39 1.95
CA ASN A 146 23.72 12.36 0.99
C ASN A 146 22.20 12.56 1.11
N LEU A 147 21.43 11.50 1.35
CA LEU A 147 20.00 11.59 1.61
C LEU A 147 19.72 12.41 2.88
N ALA A 148 20.39 12.09 3.98
CA ALA A 148 20.22 12.78 5.26
C ALA A 148 20.60 14.27 5.20
N GLU A 149 21.58 14.62 4.38
CA GLU A 149 22.03 16.01 4.16
C GLU A 149 21.23 16.75 3.07
N GLY A 150 20.24 16.10 2.43
CA GLY A 150 19.47 16.70 1.35
C GLY A 150 20.28 16.95 0.07
N ARG A 151 21.35 16.18 -0.14
CA ARG A 151 22.29 16.29 -1.27
C ARG A 151 22.03 15.29 -2.39
N LEU A 152 21.09 14.36 -2.19
CA LEU A 152 20.70 13.37 -3.18
C LEU A 152 20.06 14.07 -4.39
N ARG A 153 20.54 13.76 -5.59
CA ARG A 153 20.00 14.28 -6.86
C ARG A 153 19.06 13.25 -7.49
N PRO A 154 18.11 13.70 -8.34
CA PRO A 154 17.32 12.78 -9.16
C PRO A 154 18.24 11.86 -9.97
N GLY A 155 17.97 10.54 -9.93
CA GLY A 155 18.74 9.51 -10.63
C GLY A 155 19.95 8.96 -9.86
N ASP A 156 20.37 9.56 -8.74
CA ASP A 156 21.51 9.05 -7.94
C ASP A 156 21.26 7.62 -7.41
N LEU A 157 20.01 7.31 -7.06
CA LEU A 157 19.63 5.98 -6.60
C LEU A 157 19.61 4.98 -7.76
N ASP A 158 19.01 5.33 -8.89
CA ASP A 158 18.93 4.44 -10.06
C ASP A 158 20.32 4.11 -10.65
N ALA A 159 21.26 5.07 -10.58
CA ALA A 159 22.61 4.91 -11.08
C ALA A 159 23.54 4.13 -10.13
N SER A 160 23.15 3.95 -8.87
CA SER A 160 24.03 3.38 -7.86
C SER A 160 23.79 1.88 -7.69
N PRO A 161 24.84 1.03 -7.85
CA PRO A 161 24.71 -0.40 -7.57
C PRO A 161 24.48 -0.69 -6.07
N ALA A 162 24.64 0.31 -5.20
CA ALA A 162 24.38 0.20 -3.78
C ALA A 162 22.91 0.45 -3.39
N ALA A 163 22.06 0.86 -4.34
CA ALA A 163 20.63 1.06 -4.18
C ALA A 163 19.87 0.00 -5.00
N GLU A 164 19.27 -0.96 -4.30
CA GLU A 164 18.54 -2.07 -4.93
C GLU A 164 17.09 -1.65 -5.19
N ALA A 165 16.66 -1.60 -6.45
CA ALA A 165 15.26 -1.34 -6.78
C ALA A 165 14.37 -2.51 -6.34
N ARG A 166 13.25 -2.18 -5.69
CA ARG A 166 12.28 -3.14 -5.16
C ARG A 166 10.86 -2.66 -5.34
N THR A 167 9.93 -3.58 -5.60
CA THR A 167 8.51 -3.34 -5.31
C THR A 167 8.33 -3.47 -3.80
N SER A 168 7.83 -2.43 -3.15
CA SER A 168 7.67 -2.36 -1.70
C SER A 168 6.25 -1.95 -1.34
N ALA A 169 5.66 -2.65 -0.37
CA ALA A 169 4.37 -2.29 0.21
C ALA A 169 4.50 -2.07 1.73
N TRP A 170 4.10 -0.89 2.18
CA TRP A 170 3.93 -0.57 3.61
C TRP A 170 2.48 -0.76 3.98
N LEU A 171 2.23 -1.49 5.06
CA LEU A 171 0.90 -1.78 5.55
C LEU A 171 0.77 -1.37 7.01
N VAL A 172 -0.43 -0.93 7.37
CA VAL A 172 -0.82 -0.73 8.77
C VAL A 172 -2.27 -1.15 8.96
N ASP A 173 -2.54 -1.84 10.06
CA ASP A 173 -3.89 -2.25 10.45
C ASP A 173 -4.48 -1.40 11.59
N ARG A 174 -5.76 -1.61 11.90
CA ARG A 174 -6.48 -0.90 12.97
C ARG A 174 -6.00 -1.28 14.39
N ARG A 175 -5.10 -2.25 14.54
CA ARG A 175 -4.41 -2.57 15.80
C ARG A 175 -3.00 -2.00 15.84
N ASP A 176 -2.70 -1.07 14.94
CA ASP A 176 -1.39 -0.42 14.80
C ASP A 176 -0.24 -1.39 14.48
N VAL A 177 -0.54 -2.59 13.94
CA VAL A 177 0.50 -3.49 13.42
C VAL A 177 0.95 -2.99 12.07
N ALA A 178 2.24 -2.73 11.93
CA ALA A 178 2.85 -2.28 10.68
C ALA A 178 3.74 -3.36 10.07
N LEU A 179 3.59 -3.60 8.77
CA LEU A 179 4.39 -4.54 7.99
C LEU A 179 5.03 -3.85 6.79
N LEU A 180 6.18 -4.36 6.39
CA LEU A 180 6.82 -4.06 5.12
C LEU A 180 6.96 -5.35 4.32
N ALA A 181 6.33 -5.38 3.15
CA ALA A 181 6.51 -6.42 2.16
C ALA A 181 7.37 -5.92 1.01
N THR A 182 8.35 -6.70 0.57
CA THR A 182 9.23 -6.31 -0.54
C THR A 182 9.59 -7.46 -1.44
N ALA A 183 9.79 -7.16 -2.72
CA ALA A 183 10.42 -8.05 -3.68
C ALA A 183 11.46 -7.29 -4.53
N PRO A 184 12.65 -7.86 -4.78
CA PRO A 184 13.58 -7.32 -5.75
C PRO A 184 12.93 -7.10 -7.12
N GLU A 185 13.39 -6.10 -7.87
CA GLU A 185 12.98 -5.93 -9.26
C GLU A 185 13.26 -7.21 -10.08
N GLY A 186 12.26 -7.65 -10.85
CA GLY A 186 12.32 -8.90 -11.63
C GLY A 186 12.11 -10.19 -10.82
N ALA A 187 11.87 -10.10 -9.51
CA ALA A 187 11.53 -11.27 -8.70
C ALA A 187 10.14 -11.83 -9.04
N THR A 188 9.95 -13.12 -8.79
CA THR A 188 8.62 -13.76 -8.76
C THR A 188 8.02 -13.66 -7.35
N GLU A 189 6.79 -14.15 -7.18
CA GLU A 189 6.13 -14.21 -5.86
C GLU A 189 6.99 -14.90 -4.79
N ALA A 190 7.81 -15.89 -5.18
CA ALA A 190 8.71 -16.59 -4.26
C ALA A 190 9.82 -15.69 -3.67
N GLY A 191 10.14 -14.57 -4.33
CA GLY A 191 11.10 -13.58 -3.85
C GLY A 191 10.50 -12.53 -2.91
N ILE A 192 9.19 -12.59 -2.64
CA ILE A 192 8.51 -11.67 -1.73
C ILE A 192 8.87 -12.03 -0.29
N THR A 193 9.31 -11.03 0.45
CA THR A 193 9.53 -11.08 1.89
C THR A 193 8.54 -10.17 2.60
N VAL A 194 8.06 -10.57 3.77
CA VAL A 194 7.21 -9.73 4.63
C VAL A 194 7.83 -9.73 6.02
N SER A 195 7.90 -8.55 6.63
CA SER A 195 8.48 -8.39 7.96
C SER A 195 7.74 -7.31 8.73
N ALA A 196 7.82 -7.37 10.07
CA ALA A 196 7.40 -6.28 10.92
C ALA A 196 8.18 -5.02 10.58
N PHE A 197 7.50 -3.87 10.57
CA PHE A 197 8.10 -2.58 10.28
C PHE A 197 7.95 -1.65 11.48
N GLU A 198 8.99 -0.89 11.76
CA GLU A 198 8.93 0.12 12.82
C GLU A 198 8.05 1.29 12.35
N ARG A 199 7.23 1.81 13.25
CA ARG A 199 6.33 2.90 12.93
C ARG A 199 7.15 4.18 12.72
N ASP A 200 6.94 4.81 11.58
CA ASP A 200 7.55 6.07 11.19
C ASP A 200 6.48 7.06 10.68
N GLY A 201 6.96 8.19 10.15
CA GLY A 201 6.06 9.19 9.58
C GLY A 201 5.18 8.65 8.45
N LEU A 202 5.67 7.74 7.62
CA LEU A 202 4.89 7.16 6.51
C LEU A 202 3.75 6.29 7.04
N ILE A 203 4.04 5.41 8.00
CA ILE A 203 3.04 4.55 8.64
C ILE A 203 1.98 5.38 9.37
N GLU A 204 2.36 6.50 10.00
CA GLU A 204 1.41 7.42 10.63
C GLU A 204 0.41 8.01 9.62
N ARG A 205 0.85 8.42 8.42
CA ARG A 205 -0.05 8.97 7.40
C ARG A 205 -0.95 7.87 6.82
N LEU A 206 -0.43 6.65 6.66
CA LEU A 206 -1.25 5.50 6.29
C LEU A 206 -2.32 5.21 7.33
N ALA A 207 -1.97 5.20 8.62
CA ALA A 207 -2.93 5.02 9.70
C ALA A 207 -4.01 6.12 9.68
N GLY A 208 -3.62 7.38 9.43
CA GLY A 208 -4.56 8.49 9.27
C GLY A 208 -5.49 8.35 8.06
N LEU A 209 -5.03 7.73 6.97
CA LEU A 209 -5.85 7.38 5.81
C LEU A 209 -6.84 6.25 6.13
N LEU A 210 -6.39 5.21 6.82
CA LEU A 210 -7.25 4.12 7.29
C LEU A 210 -8.35 4.62 8.22
N ASP A 211 -8.01 5.49 9.18
CA ASP A 211 -8.96 6.12 10.08
C ASP A 211 -10.00 6.98 9.33
N ALA A 212 -9.56 7.76 8.34
CA ALA A 212 -10.45 8.56 7.49
C ALA A 212 -11.48 7.66 6.77
N GLN A 213 -11.02 6.55 6.17
CA GLN A 213 -11.88 5.59 5.50
C GLN A 213 -12.85 4.91 6.47
N TYR A 214 -12.37 4.49 7.64
CA TYR A 214 -13.19 3.81 8.63
C TYR A 214 -14.28 4.74 9.18
N THR A 215 -13.90 5.97 9.54
CA THR A 215 -14.85 7.01 9.99
C THR A 215 -15.90 7.33 8.94
N TRP A 216 -15.50 7.44 7.67
CA TRP A 216 -16.45 7.67 6.59
C TRP A 216 -17.43 6.50 6.43
N THR A 217 -16.91 5.27 6.41
CA THR A 217 -17.72 4.03 6.31
C THR A 217 -18.70 3.92 7.47
N ALA A 218 -18.25 4.17 8.70
CA ALA A 218 -19.11 4.13 9.89
C ALA A 218 -20.28 5.12 9.79
N LYS A 219 -20.01 6.35 9.33
CA LYS A 219 -21.07 7.36 9.10
C LYS A 219 -22.02 6.96 7.97
N ALA A 220 -21.50 6.44 6.87
CA ALA A 220 -22.30 6.07 5.69
C ALA A 220 -23.20 4.85 5.93
N PHE A 221 -22.77 3.91 6.77
CA PHE A 221 -23.44 2.62 6.95
C PHE A 221 -23.98 2.37 8.36
N GLY A 222 -23.75 3.27 9.32
CA GLY A 222 -24.22 3.15 10.70
C GLY A 222 -23.57 2.00 11.47
N LEU A 223 -22.25 1.82 11.28
CA LEU A 223 -21.45 0.76 11.92
C LEU A 223 -20.88 1.19 13.27
#